data_AF-A0A0Q9LMI3-F1
#
_entry.id   AF-A0A0Q9LMI3-F1
#
_cell.length_a   1.000
_cell.length_b   1.000
_cell.length_c   1.000
_cell.angle_alpha   90.00
_cell.angle_beta   90.00
_cell.angle_gamma   90.00
#
_symmetry.space_group_name_H-M   'P 1'
#
loop_
_entity.id
_entity.type
_entity.pdbx_description
1 polymer ?
#
loop_
_entity_poly.entity_id
_entity_poly.type
_entity_poly.pdbx_seq_one_letter_code
_entity_poly.pdbx_strand_id
1 'polypeptide(L)'
;MAGKFEVFVDAESHFRFRLRAPDGTELAVSAAFADKRGAAAGIAAVRECAGMGLITDLCPANRPGATPEAAVPAAIPQAHENEPARADGLRARARKLRRAAARPRWTGTAWVSARVAGA
;
A
#
# COMPACT_ATOMS: atom_id res chain seq x y z
N MET A 1 -19.79 -7.86 -10.36
CA MET A 1 -19.88 -7.25 -11.70
C MET A 1 -18.56 -6.53 -11.98
N ALA A 2 -17.96 -6.65 -13.17
CA ALA A 2 -16.68 -6.01 -13.49
C ALA A 2 -16.87 -4.57 -14.04
N GLY A 3 -15.90 -3.69 -13.78
CA GLY A 3 -15.88 -2.36 -14.41
C GLY A 3 -15.69 -2.45 -15.93
N LYS A 4 -16.15 -1.43 -16.66
CA LYS A 4 -16.08 -1.37 -18.13
C LYS A 4 -15.16 -0.25 -18.61
N PHE A 5 -14.44 -0.50 -19.69
CA PHE A 5 -13.67 0.52 -20.40
C PHE A 5 -14.50 1.03 -21.58
N GLU A 6 -14.61 2.35 -21.71
CA GLU A 6 -15.32 3.01 -22.80
C GLU A 6 -14.34 3.92 -23.55
N VAL A 7 -14.22 3.73 -24.87
CA VAL A 7 -13.40 4.59 -25.73
C VAL A 7 -14.31 5.62 -26.38
N PHE A 8 -13.94 6.90 -26.30
CA PHE A 8 -14.67 8.02 -26.87
C PHE A 8 -13.72 9.00 -27.57
N VAL A 9 -14.29 9.86 -28.42
CA VAL A 9 -13.56 10.94 -29.08
C VAL A 9 -13.93 12.23 -28.36
N ASP A 10 -12.92 13.00 -27.97
CA ASP A 10 -13.11 14.30 -27.32
C ASP A 10 -13.41 15.41 -28.35
N ALA A 11 -13.79 16.60 -27.88
CA ALA A 11 -14.06 17.77 -28.74
C ALA A 11 -12.87 18.14 -29.64
N GLU A 12 -11.64 17.84 -29.19
CA GLU A 12 -10.40 18.04 -29.94
C GLU A 12 -10.07 16.90 -30.93
N SER A 13 -11.02 15.99 -31.20
CA SER A 13 -10.82 14.82 -32.08
C SER A 13 -9.76 13.81 -31.60
N HIS A 14 -9.38 13.86 -30.33
CA HIS A 14 -8.48 12.89 -29.71
C HIS A 14 -9.23 11.68 -29.17
N PHE A 15 -8.62 10.49 -29.26
CA PHE A 15 -9.17 9.28 -28.67
C PHE A 15 -8.81 9.20 -27.20
N ARG A 16 -9.81 9.05 -26.33
CA ARG A 16 -9.61 8.82 -24.90
C ARG A 16 -10.40 7.60 -24.48
N PHE A 17 -9.97 6.97 -23.41
CA PHE A 17 -10.75 5.94 -22.75
C PHE A 17 -10.99 6.29 -21.29
N ARG A 18 -12.10 5.81 -20.75
CA ARG A 18 -12.42 5.91 -19.32
C ARG A 18 -12.80 4.55 -18.76
N LEU A 19 -12.49 4.36 -17.49
CA LEU A 19 -12.90 3.19 -16.71
C LEU A 19 -14.10 3.58 -15.84
N ARG A 20 -15.18 2.83 -15.96
CA ARG A 20 -16.41 3.02 -15.17
C ARG A 20 -16.62 1.83 -14.24
N ALA A 21 -16.94 2.11 -12.99
CA ALA A 21 -17.40 1.13 -12.02
C ALA A 21 -18.75 0.52 -12.45
N PRO A 22 -19.16 -0.62 -11.87
CA PRO A 22 -20.50 -1.18 -12.07
C PRO A 22 -21.63 -0.19 -11.77
N ASP A 23 -21.40 0.70 -10.81
CA ASP A 23 -22.36 1.71 -10.36
C ASP A 23 -22.41 2.94 -11.28
N GLY A 24 -21.61 2.96 -12.36
CA GLY A 24 -21.52 4.08 -13.29
C GLY A 24 -20.53 5.18 -12.88
N THR A 25 -19.90 5.09 -11.71
CA THR A 25 -18.86 6.03 -11.26
C THR A 25 -17.63 5.98 -12.16
N GLU A 26 -17.08 7.14 -12.53
CA GLU A 26 -15.81 7.21 -13.27
C GLU A 26 -14.64 6.96 -12.31
N LEU A 27 -13.83 5.95 -12.61
CA LEU A 27 -12.67 5.56 -11.80
C LEU A 27 -11.36 6.14 -12.34
N ALA A 28 -11.24 6.24 -13.67
CA ALA A 28 -10.05 6.76 -14.33
C ALA A 28 -10.36 7.25 -15.75
N VAL A 29 -9.59 8.22 -16.23
CA VAL A 29 -9.60 8.71 -17.61
C VAL A 29 -8.17 8.70 -18.14
N SER A 30 -8.00 8.27 -19.38
CA SER A 30 -6.69 8.20 -20.03
C SER A 30 -6.25 9.54 -20.60
N ALA A 31 -4.96 9.64 -20.90
CA ALA A 31 -4.45 10.66 -21.80
C ALA A 31 -5.11 10.58 -23.20
N ALA A 32 -4.97 11.66 -23.97
CA ALA A 32 -5.36 11.71 -25.36
C ALA A 32 -4.43 10.84 -26.22
N PHE A 33 -5.02 10.00 -27.07
CA PHE A 33 -4.34 9.19 -28.07
C PHE A 33 -4.67 9.72 -29.47
N ALA A 34 -3.72 9.56 -30.39
CA ALA A 34 -3.87 9.96 -31.79
C ALA A 34 -4.82 9.02 -32.57
N ASP A 35 -4.91 7.76 -32.17
CA ASP A 35 -5.65 6.73 -32.89
C ASP A 35 -6.37 5.73 -31.98
N LYS A 36 -7.39 5.05 -32.53
CA LYS A 36 -8.16 4.02 -31.80
C LYS A 36 -7.29 2.83 -31.38
N ARG A 37 -6.28 2.46 -32.19
CA ARG A 37 -5.40 1.32 -31.87
C ARG A 37 -4.49 1.68 -30.69
N GLY A 38 -3.97 2.90 -30.65
CA GLY A 38 -3.27 3.44 -29.48
C GLY A 38 -4.11 3.39 -28.21
N ALA A 39 -5.37 3.81 -28.26
CA ALA A 39 -6.28 3.71 -27.12
C ALA A 39 -6.50 2.24 -26.67
N ALA A 40 -6.68 1.31 -27.61
CA ALA A 40 -6.84 -0.12 -27.29
C ALA A 40 -5.57 -0.73 -26.67
N ALA A 41 -4.39 -0.39 -27.19
CA ALA A 41 -3.10 -0.79 -26.62
C ALA A 41 -2.92 -0.22 -25.21
N GLY A 42 -3.33 1.03 -24.98
CA GLY A 42 -3.34 1.65 -23.66
C GLY A 42 -4.23 0.90 -22.67
N ILE A 43 -5.43 0.47 -23.08
CA ILE A 43 -6.31 -0.36 -22.23
C ILE A 43 -5.65 -1.70 -21.89
N ALA A 44 -4.99 -2.35 -22.86
CA ALA A 44 -4.28 -3.61 -22.62
C ALA A 44 -3.16 -3.43 -21.58
N ALA A 45 -2.34 -2.40 -21.75
CA ALA A 45 -1.28 -2.05 -20.80
C ALA A 45 -1.83 -1.74 -19.41
N VAL A 46 -2.92 -0.96 -19.31
CA VAL A 46 -3.57 -0.67 -18.03
C VAL A 46 -4.08 -1.95 -17.37
N ARG A 47 -4.67 -2.88 -18.12
CA ARG A 47 -5.15 -4.16 -17.55
C ARG A 47 -4.01 -5.00 -17.00
N GLU A 48 -2.88 -5.05 -17.69
CA GLU A 48 -1.68 -5.77 -17.24
C GLU A 48 -1.06 -5.09 -16.02
N CYS A 49 -0.83 -3.78 -16.09
CA CYS A 49 -0.21 -3.02 -15.01
C CYS A 49 -1.11 -2.91 -13.77
N ALA A 50 -2.42 -2.68 -13.92
CA ALA A 50 -3.33 -2.54 -12.78
C ALA A 50 -3.58 -3.87 -12.06
N GLY A 51 -3.42 -5.01 -12.75
CA GLY A 51 -3.54 -6.32 -12.12
C GLY A 51 -2.39 -6.65 -11.15
N MET A 52 -1.20 -6.12 -11.40
CA MET A 52 0.03 -6.48 -10.67
C MET A 52 0.81 -5.28 -10.09
N GLY A 53 0.35 -4.06 -10.38
CA GLY A 53 1.08 -2.82 -10.12
C GLY A 53 1.23 -2.52 -8.62
N LEU A 54 2.42 -2.09 -8.23
CA LEU A 54 2.70 -1.64 -6.87
C LEU A 54 2.18 -0.22 -6.65
N ILE A 55 1.63 0.02 -5.46
CA ILE A 55 1.16 1.34 -5.04
C ILE A 55 2.35 2.09 -4.43
N THR A 56 2.65 3.27 -4.98
CA THR A 56 3.64 4.20 -4.41
C THR A 56 2.93 5.51 -4.05
N ASP A 57 3.04 5.93 -2.80
CA ASP A 57 2.51 7.22 -2.36
C ASP A 57 3.52 8.34 -2.66
N LEU A 58 3.06 9.35 -3.41
CA LEU A 58 3.84 10.54 -3.77
C LEU A 58 3.26 11.81 -3.14
N CYS A 59 2.39 11.69 -2.13
CA CYS A 59 1.88 12.84 -1.40
C CYS A 59 3.04 13.66 -0.80
N PRO A 60 3.10 14.99 -1.02
CA PRO A 60 4.13 15.82 -0.41
C PRO A 60 3.96 15.82 1.12
N ALA A 61 5.06 15.57 1.85
CA ALA A 61 5.07 15.48 3.32
C ALA A 61 4.65 16.78 4.01
N ASN A 62 4.78 17.92 3.33
CA ASN A 62 4.28 19.20 3.81
C ASN A 62 2.96 19.53 3.09
N ARG A 63 1.84 19.16 3.69
CA ARG A 63 0.54 19.70 3.32
C ARG A 63 0.37 21.03 4.08
N PRO A 64 0.58 22.20 3.45
CA PRO A 64 0.30 23.47 4.12
C PRO A 64 -1.18 23.50 4.49
N GLY A 65 -1.49 23.36 5.78
CA GLY A 65 -2.85 23.33 6.30
C GLY A 65 -3.19 22.14 7.22
N ALA A 66 -2.32 21.13 7.35
CA ALA A 66 -2.42 20.19 8.47
C ALA A 66 -1.79 20.85 9.70
N THR A 67 -2.55 21.72 10.38
CA THR A 67 -2.17 22.16 11.73
C THR A 67 -1.95 20.88 12.55
N PRO A 68 -0.78 20.68 13.18
CA PRO A 68 -0.62 19.58 14.12
C PRO A 68 -1.63 19.82 15.24
N GLU A 69 -2.75 19.09 15.19
CA GLU A 69 -3.67 18.97 16.30
C GLU A 69 -2.83 18.50 17.47
N ALA A 70 -2.70 19.40 18.44
CA ALA A 70 -1.81 19.27 19.57
C ALA A 70 -1.88 17.85 20.09
N ALA A 71 -0.75 17.15 20.04
CA ALA A 71 -0.53 15.97 20.85
C ALA A 71 -0.79 16.42 22.29
N VAL A 72 -2.00 16.19 22.79
CA VAL A 72 -2.29 16.20 24.21
C VAL A 72 -1.35 15.15 24.79
N PRO A 73 -0.34 15.53 25.59
CA PRO A 73 0.42 14.53 26.29
C PRO A 73 -0.59 13.85 27.20
N ALA A 74 -0.85 12.56 26.94
CA ALA A 74 -1.60 11.71 27.84
C ALA A 74 -0.98 11.89 29.23
N ALA A 75 -1.69 12.60 30.10
CA ALA A 75 -1.32 12.74 31.49
C ALA A 75 -1.19 11.32 32.05
N ILE A 76 0.04 10.93 32.37
CA ILE A 76 0.31 9.75 33.19
C ILE A 76 -0.50 9.98 34.47
N PRO A 77 -1.48 9.13 34.84
CA PRO A 77 -2.14 9.31 36.12
C PRO A 77 -1.09 9.09 37.19
N GLN A 78 -0.75 10.16 37.91
CA GLN A 78 0.13 10.07 39.06
C GLN A 78 -0.56 9.15 40.06
N ALA A 79 0.07 8.01 40.32
CA ALA A 79 -0.31 7.10 41.37
C ALA A 79 -0.37 7.89 42.67
N HIS A 80 -1.57 8.00 43.24
CA HIS A 80 -1.71 8.45 44.61
C HIS A 80 -1.15 7.33 45.49
N GLU A 81 0.02 7.57 46.05
CA GLU A 81 0.65 6.73 47.05
C GLU A 81 -0.17 6.82 48.34
N ASN A 82 -1.23 6.02 48.42
CA ASN A 82 -1.85 5.69 49.70
C ASN A 82 -1.22 4.39 50.17
N GLU A 83 -0.22 4.49 51.03
CA GLU A 83 0.37 3.38 51.80
C GLU A 83 -0.65 2.80 52.80
N PRO A 84 -0.92 1.49 52.77
CA PRO A 84 -1.37 0.78 53.95
C PRO A 84 -0.28 -0.18 54.44
N ALA A 85 0.17 0.12 55.66
CA ALA A 85 0.95 -0.69 56.59
C ALA A 85 1.13 -2.19 56.30
N ARG A 86 2.41 -2.61 56.33
CA ARG A 86 2.98 -3.85 56.89
C ARG A 86 2.32 -5.19 56.54
N ALA A 87 3.04 -6.01 55.76
CA ALA A 87 3.19 -7.44 56.04
C ALA A 87 4.43 -8.01 55.33
N ASP A 88 5.10 -8.92 56.03
CA ASP A 88 6.43 -9.45 55.79
C ASP A 88 6.63 -10.32 54.54
N GLY A 89 7.83 -10.19 53.96
CA GLY A 89 8.66 -11.32 53.54
C GLY A 89 8.22 -12.19 52.35
N LEU A 90 8.74 -11.93 51.15
CA LEU A 90 9.37 -12.95 50.30
C LEU A 90 10.22 -12.32 49.17
N ARG A 91 11.43 -11.87 49.49
CA ARG A 91 12.49 -11.66 48.50
C ARG A 91 12.98 -13.02 48.00
N ALA A 92 12.44 -13.54 46.88
CA ALA A 92 13.09 -14.66 46.17
C ALA A 92 12.50 -14.92 44.78
N ARG A 93 13.38 -14.89 43.76
CA ARG A 93 13.31 -15.63 42.47
C ARG A 93 12.25 -15.11 41.47
N ALA A 94 12.52 -14.80 40.20
CA ALA A 94 13.52 -15.34 39.30
C ALA A 94 13.80 -14.38 38.13
N ARG A 95 15.06 -13.93 38.02
CA ARG A 95 15.68 -13.62 36.73
C ARG A 95 16.01 -14.95 36.04
N LYS A 96 15.92 -14.97 34.70
CA LYS A 96 16.11 -16.08 33.72
C LYS A 96 14.74 -16.59 33.27
N LEU A 97 14.33 -16.34 32.03
CA LEU A 97 14.77 -17.10 30.86
C LEU A 97 15.02 -16.19 29.64
N ARG A 98 16.29 -15.88 29.34
CA ARG A 98 16.74 -15.62 27.96
C ARG A 98 17.28 -16.93 27.41
N ARG A 99 16.53 -17.56 26.52
CA ARG A 99 16.92 -18.58 25.53
C ARG A 99 15.80 -18.57 24.50
N ALA A 100 15.98 -18.77 23.21
CA ALA A 100 17.08 -18.77 22.26
C ALA A 100 16.40 -19.20 20.95
N ALA A 101 16.93 -18.76 19.81
CA ALA A 101 16.69 -19.34 18.47
C ALA A 101 15.26 -19.22 17.90
N ALA A 102 15.02 -19.08 16.59
CA ALA A 102 15.85 -18.85 15.43
C ALA A 102 14.89 -18.43 14.30
N ARG A 103 15.37 -17.58 13.39
CA ARG A 103 14.67 -17.18 12.16
C ARG A 103 14.65 -18.35 11.17
N PRO A 104 13.53 -18.72 10.55
CA PRO A 104 13.57 -19.53 9.34
C PRO A 104 14.02 -18.67 8.16
N ARG A 105 15.20 -19.01 7.63
CA ARG A 105 15.74 -18.50 6.38
C ARG A 105 14.86 -19.00 5.22
N TRP A 106 14.37 -18.10 4.38
CA TRP A 106 13.79 -18.48 3.08
C TRP A 106 14.95 -18.75 2.12
N THR A 107 15.13 -20.02 1.75
CA THR A 107 16.05 -20.44 0.69
C THR A 107 15.36 -20.32 -0.65
N GLY A 108 15.96 -19.54 -1.54
CA GLY A 108 15.50 -19.36 -2.92
C GLY A 108 15.67 -20.63 -3.76
N THR A 109 14.70 -20.84 -4.65
CA THR A 109 14.81 -21.76 -5.78
C THR A 109 15.10 -20.94 -7.04
N ALA A 110 16.24 -21.27 -7.63
CA ALA A 110 16.75 -20.70 -8.87
C ALA A 110 15.84 -21.01 -10.05
N TRP A 111 15.54 -20.00 -10.85
CA TRP A 111 15.00 -20.17 -12.19
C TRP A 111 16.17 -20.43 -13.14
N VAL A 112 16.20 -21.63 -13.73
CA VAL A 112 17.10 -21.99 -14.82
C VAL A 112 16.57 -21.34 -16.10
N SER A 113 17.24 -20.30 -16.59
CA SER A 113 17.05 -19.80 -17.96
C SER A 113 17.80 -20.69 -18.94
N ALA A 114 17.04 -21.45 -19.73
CA ALA A 114 17.54 -22.13 -20.92
C ALA A 114 17.96 -21.09 -21.97
N ARG A 115 19.24 -21.13 -22.34
CA ARG A 115 19.86 -20.33 -23.40
C ARG A 115 19.59 -21.03 -24.74
N VAL A 116 18.78 -20.42 -25.60
CA VAL A 116 18.66 -20.80 -27.02
C VAL A 116 19.85 -20.21 -27.77
N ALA A 117 20.64 -21.09 -28.38
CA ALA A 117 21.65 -20.76 -29.37
C ALA A 117 20.98 -20.58 -30.73
N GLY A 118 21.37 -19.54 -31.48
CA GLY A 118 20.92 -19.32 -32.85
C GLY A 118 21.73 -18.21 -33.53
N ALA A 119 22.41 -18.63 -34.60
CA ALA A 119 23.20 -17.87 -35.58
C ALA A 119 24.64 -17.49 -35.19
#